data_AF-A0A0K8R991-F1
#
_entry.id   AF-A0A0K8R991-F1
#
_cell.length_a   1.000
_cell.length_b   1.000
_cell.length_c   1.000
_cell.angle_alpha   90.00
_cell.angle_beta   90.00
_cell.angle_gamma   90.00
#
_symmetry.space_group_name_H-M   'P 1'
#
loop_
_entity.id
_entity.type
_entity.pdbx_description
1 polymer ?
#
loop_
_entity_poly.entity_id
_entity_poly.type
_entity_poly.pdbx_seq_one_letter_code
_entity_poly.pdbx_strand_id
1 'polypeptide(L)'
;MRLGKFAVNALLNRGCTRSTVLHTWKRQYARKAAAAAAAGGLALQTQKKKLPVETDPVKLTTLCCGSNILREGSDVPLGPDSDYPDWLWELRIDRGVKLEDLDPSTAEYWEFLHHQALIHQNKLRSKAPKPELRINEKDKLKKLRAILFRALAGYHYDPGVPVGKALQDRKRNKLEFL
;
A
#
# COMPACT_ATOMS: atom_id res chain seq x y z
N MET A 1 63.93 23.87 -53.17
CA MET A 1 62.94 24.26 -54.21
C MET A 1 61.61 23.60 -53.90
N ARG A 2 60.51 24.37 -53.89
CA ARG A 2 59.09 24.02 -54.21
C ARG A 2 58.49 22.75 -53.59
N LEU A 3 57.30 22.68 -52.99
CA LEU A 3 56.10 23.54 -52.90
C LEU A 3 55.25 22.94 -51.75
N GLY A 4 54.54 23.78 -51.00
CA GLY A 4 53.48 23.32 -50.10
C GLY A 4 52.15 23.11 -50.84
N LYS A 5 51.19 22.42 -50.17
CA LYS A 5 49.86 22.93 -49.76
C LYS A 5 48.85 21.79 -49.53
N PHE A 6 48.19 21.83 -48.35
CA PHE A 6 46.77 21.59 -47.99
C PHE A 6 46.03 20.36 -48.58
N ALA A 7 45.10 19.65 -47.93
CA ALA A 7 44.53 19.55 -46.58
C ALA A 7 43.54 18.35 -46.66
N VAL A 8 43.21 17.67 -45.54
CA VAL A 8 41.82 17.39 -45.13
C VAL A 8 41.81 16.73 -43.74
N ASN A 9 40.79 17.12 -42.97
CA ASN A 9 40.52 16.81 -41.58
C ASN A 9 40.39 15.32 -41.25
N ALA A 10 40.84 14.94 -40.05
CA ALA A 10 40.12 13.99 -39.21
C ALA A 10 40.29 14.39 -37.74
N LEU A 11 39.16 14.81 -37.17
CA LEU A 11 38.95 15.28 -35.81
C LEU A 11 38.76 14.08 -34.87
N LEU A 12 38.79 14.39 -33.57
CA LEU A 12 38.20 13.66 -32.43
C LEU A 12 39.07 12.57 -31.78
N ASN A 13 39.21 12.51 -30.44
CA ASN A 13 38.81 13.39 -29.36
C ASN A 13 39.53 12.86 -28.11
N ARG A 14 40.46 13.64 -27.52
CA ARG A 14 41.08 13.28 -26.23
C ARG A 14 40.12 13.73 -25.12
N GLY A 15 39.27 12.81 -24.67
CA GLY A 15 38.30 13.02 -23.60
C GLY A 15 38.97 13.11 -22.23
N CYS A 16 39.24 14.34 -21.81
CA CYS A 16 39.18 14.92 -20.47
C CYS A 16 38.74 14.01 -19.31
N THR A 17 39.62 13.86 -18.31
CA THR A 17 39.35 13.30 -17.00
C THR A 17 38.33 14.13 -16.23
N ARG A 18 37.11 13.61 -16.07
CA ARG A 18 36.15 14.12 -15.08
C ARG A 18 35.80 12.98 -14.14
N SER A 19 36.42 12.99 -12.96
CA SER A 19 36.01 12.17 -11.83
C SER A 19 34.55 12.52 -11.51
N THR A 20 33.61 11.72 -12.02
CA THR A 20 32.23 11.74 -11.54
C THR A 20 32.22 10.87 -10.29
N VAL A 21 32.31 11.52 -9.13
CA VAL A 21 31.81 10.95 -7.88
C VAL A 21 30.32 10.70 -8.11
N LEU A 22 29.98 9.49 -8.56
CA LEU A 22 28.59 9.05 -8.62
C LEU A 22 28.15 8.93 -7.17
N HIS A 23 27.55 10.00 -6.65
CA HIS A 23 26.74 9.98 -5.45
C HIS A 23 25.58 9.01 -5.73
N THR A 24 25.82 7.72 -5.53
CA THR A 24 24.77 6.71 -5.61
C THR A 24 23.83 6.99 -4.45
N TRP A 25 22.72 7.64 -4.75
CA TRP A 25 21.63 7.85 -3.83
C TRP A 25 21.03 6.46 -3.55
N LYS A 26 21.62 5.73 -2.60
CA LYS A 26 21.01 4.52 -2.08
C LYS A 26 19.72 4.96 -1.42
N ARG A 27 18.59 4.79 -2.10
CA ARG A 27 17.26 4.91 -1.51
C ARG A 27 17.16 3.83 -0.43
N GLN A 28 17.57 4.17 0.79
CA GLN A 28 17.29 3.36 1.96
C GLN A 28 15.81 3.57 2.24
N TYR A 29 14.97 2.59 1.93
CA TYR A 29 13.60 2.57 2.41
C TYR A 29 13.61 2.72 3.92
N ALA A 30 12.71 3.53 4.48
CA ALA A 30 12.63 3.80 5.91
C ALA A 30 12.66 2.47 6.69
N ARG A 31 13.76 2.22 7.42
CA ARG A 31 13.80 1.11 8.37
C ARG A 31 12.82 1.46 9.47
N LYS A 32 11.85 0.58 9.72
CA LYS A 32 10.99 0.68 10.90
C LYS A 32 11.91 0.78 12.11
N ALA A 33 11.86 1.90 12.84
CA ALA A 33 12.57 2.03 14.10
C ALA A 33 12.13 0.87 14.97
N ALA A 34 13.06 -0.03 15.32
CA ALA A 34 12.82 -0.99 16.37
C ALA A 34 12.69 -0.15 17.63
N ALA A 35 11.46 0.12 18.04
CA ALA A 35 11.19 0.77 19.31
C ALA A 35 11.96 -0.01 20.37
N ALA A 36 12.91 0.66 21.03
CA ALA A 36 13.49 0.15 22.25
C ALA A 36 12.32 -0.26 23.14
N ALA A 37 12.30 -1.54 23.54
CA ALA A 37 11.36 -2.04 24.52
C ALA A 37 11.69 -1.37 25.86
N ALA A 38 11.23 -0.12 26.01
CA ALA A 38 11.16 0.53 27.30
C ALA A 38 10.09 -0.21 28.10
N ALA A 39 10.57 -0.88 29.13
CA ALA A 39 9.78 -1.62 30.10
C ALA A 39 8.64 -0.76 30.67
N GLY A 40 7.49 -1.39 30.89
CA GLY A 40 6.57 -0.97 31.95
C GLY A 40 5.70 0.25 31.67
N GLY A 41 5.28 0.49 30.44
CA GLY A 41 4.11 1.32 30.20
C GLY A 41 2.85 0.53 30.54
N LEU A 42 2.34 0.62 31.77
CA LEU A 42 0.94 0.32 32.06
C LEU A 42 0.12 1.12 31.06
N ALA A 43 -0.35 0.44 30.02
CA ALA A 43 -1.29 1.00 29.07
C ALA A 43 -2.50 1.44 29.90
N LEU A 44 -2.55 2.73 30.22
CA LEU A 44 -3.70 3.38 30.80
C LEU A 44 -4.83 3.11 29.82
N GLN A 45 -5.58 2.04 30.08
CA GLN A 45 -6.78 1.70 29.33
C GLN A 45 -7.72 2.86 29.62
N THR A 46 -7.68 3.89 28.79
CA THR A 46 -8.61 5.01 28.84
C THR A 46 -10.00 4.39 28.72
N GLN A 47 -10.70 4.30 29.85
CA GLN A 47 -12.05 3.76 29.90
C GLN A 47 -12.91 4.61 28.95
N LYS A 48 -13.54 3.96 27.98
CA LYS A 48 -14.43 4.63 27.02
C LYS A 48 -15.61 5.19 27.82
N LYS A 49 -15.69 6.52 27.94
CA LYS A 49 -16.83 7.18 28.58
C LYS A 49 -18.05 7.03 27.69
N LYS A 50 -19.10 6.36 28.17
CA LYS A 50 -20.40 6.33 27.51
C LYS A 50 -21.16 7.58 27.92
N LEU A 51 -21.38 8.48 26.97
CA LEU A 51 -22.20 9.68 27.19
C LEU A 51 -23.68 9.26 27.32
N PRO A 52 -24.47 9.93 28.18
CA PRO A 52 -25.91 9.72 28.21
C PRO A 52 -26.51 10.12 26.85
N VAL A 53 -27.49 9.34 26.39
CA VAL A 53 -28.23 9.63 25.16
C VAL A 53 -29.50 10.37 25.55
N GLU A 54 -29.80 11.45 24.84
CA GLU A 54 -31.03 12.24 25.03
C GLU A 54 -32.27 11.39 24.73
N THR A 55 -33.30 11.52 25.57
CA THR A 55 -34.57 10.76 25.48
C THR A 55 -35.77 11.61 25.09
N ASP A 56 -35.61 12.94 25.05
CA ASP A 56 -36.70 13.88 24.77
C ASP A 56 -37.07 13.86 23.27
N PRO A 57 -38.30 13.50 22.90
CA PRO A 57 -38.67 13.30 21.49
C PRO A 57 -38.61 14.61 20.68
N VAL A 58 -38.98 15.74 21.29
CA VAL A 58 -38.95 17.06 20.63
C VAL A 58 -37.53 17.47 20.28
N LYS A 59 -36.54 17.17 21.12
CA LYS A 59 -35.14 17.47 20.85
C LYS A 59 -34.59 16.57 19.74
N LEU A 60 -34.95 15.29 19.75
CA LEU A 60 -34.50 14.31 18.74
C LEU A 60 -35.01 14.62 17.33
N THR A 61 -36.17 15.28 17.18
CA THR A 61 -36.72 15.67 15.87
C THR A 61 -36.26 17.04 15.39
N THR A 62 -35.84 17.93 16.29
CA THR A 62 -35.45 19.31 15.95
C THR A 62 -33.94 19.50 15.84
N LEU A 63 -33.14 18.69 16.54
CA LEU A 63 -31.70 18.82 16.63
C LEU A 63 -31.03 17.51 16.20
N CYS A 64 -29.89 17.63 15.53
CA CYS A 64 -28.99 16.50 15.30
C CYS A 64 -28.19 16.21 16.58
N CYS A 65 -28.81 15.48 17.52
CA CYS A 65 -28.20 15.16 18.81
C CYS A 65 -26.87 14.40 18.65
N GLY A 66 -25.80 14.90 19.28
CA GLY A 66 -24.46 14.30 19.21
C GLY A 66 -23.61 14.77 18.03
N SER A 67 -24.07 15.79 17.29
CA SER A 67 -23.27 16.46 16.26
C SER A 67 -22.13 17.27 16.86
N ASN A 68 -22.33 17.90 18.03
CA ASN A 68 -21.29 18.66 18.69
C ASN A 68 -20.35 17.77 19.53
N ILE A 69 -19.08 17.69 19.14
CA ILE A 69 -18.01 16.98 19.87
C ILE A 69 -17.25 17.88 20.85
N LEU A 70 -17.46 19.20 20.79
CA LEU A 70 -16.77 20.17 21.62
C LEU A 70 -17.42 20.27 23.00
N ARG A 71 -16.67 20.77 23.99
CA ARG A 71 -17.19 20.99 25.35
C ARG A 71 -18.20 22.12 25.42
N GLU A 72 -18.06 23.08 24.50
CA GLU A 72 -18.87 24.29 24.41
C GLU A 72 -19.51 24.32 23.01
N GLY A 73 -20.74 24.82 22.93
CA GLY A 73 -21.53 24.89 21.69
C GLY A 73 -22.83 24.08 21.77
N SER A 74 -23.72 24.34 20.82
CA SER A 74 -24.99 23.63 20.66
C SER A 74 -24.92 22.64 19.50
N ASP A 75 -25.79 21.63 19.55
CA ASP A 75 -26.02 20.74 18.41
C ASP A 75 -26.64 21.47 17.21
N VAL A 76 -26.42 20.94 16.01
CA VAL A 76 -26.93 21.53 14.76
C VAL A 76 -28.45 21.35 14.65
N PRO A 77 -29.23 22.42 14.43
CA PRO A 77 -30.67 22.32 14.19
C PRO A 77 -30.97 21.75 12.80
N LEU A 78 -32.01 20.93 12.72
CA LEU A 78 -32.50 20.36 11.46
C LEU A 78 -33.41 21.37 10.76
N GLY A 79 -33.06 21.71 9.52
CA GLY A 79 -33.88 22.56 8.63
C GLY A 79 -35.01 21.79 7.93
N PRO A 80 -35.87 22.48 7.17
CA PRO A 80 -36.85 21.87 6.28
C PRO A 80 -36.21 21.08 5.13
N ASP A 81 -36.95 20.15 4.53
CA ASP A 81 -36.46 19.26 3.47
C ASP A 81 -35.93 20.00 2.22
N SER A 82 -36.40 21.23 1.98
CA SER A 82 -35.99 22.09 0.85
C SER A 82 -34.56 22.63 0.96
N ASP A 83 -34.00 22.68 2.17
CA ASP A 83 -32.66 23.20 2.40
C ASP A 83 -31.58 22.16 2.05
N TYR A 84 -31.99 20.90 1.90
CA TYR A 84 -31.12 19.80 1.52
C TYR A 84 -31.20 19.52 0.01
N PRO A 85 -30.10 19.09 -0.61
CA PRO A 85 -30.08 18.82 -2.05
C PRO A 85 -30.89 17.57 -2.41
N ASP A 86 -31.53 17.58 -3.59
CA ASP A 86 -32.46 16.54 -4.05
C ASP A 86 -31.87 15.11 -4.03
N TRP A 87 -30.57 14.98 -4.35
CA TRP A 87 -29.91 13.67 -4.39
C TRP A 87 -29.92 12.94 -3.04
N LEU A 88 -30.09 13.66 -1.91
CA LEU A 88 -30.20 13.06 -0.58
C LEU A 88 -31.38 12.09 -0.50
N TRP A 89 -32.49 12.48 -1.14
CA TRP A 89 -33.74 11.73 -1.14
C TRP A 89 -33.78 10.63 -2.20
N GLU A 90 -32.85 10.68 -3.16
CA GLU A 90 -32.64 9.64 -4.18
C GLU A 90 -31.74 8.49 -3.70
N LEU A 91 -31.07 8.66 -2.55
CA LEU A 91 -30.22 7.63 -1.96
C LEU A 91 -31.03 6.40 -1.58
N ARG A 92 -30.49 5.22 -1.91
CA ARG A 92 -31.11 3.93 -1.60
C ARG A 92 -30.88 3.58 -0.13
N ILE A 93 -31.95 3.57 0.67
CA ILE A 93 -31.92 3.23 2.10
C ILE A 93 -32.22 1.72 2.31
N ASP A 94 -32.81 1.08 1.30
CA ASP A 94 -33.21 -0.33 1.35
C ASP A 94 -32.03 -1.30 1.40
N ARG A 95 -32.37 -2.58 1.59
CA ARG A 95 -31.41 -3.69 1.61
C ARG A 95 -30.46 -3.63 0.40
N GLY A 96 -29.18 -3.92 0.66
CA GLY A 96 -28.10 -3.82 -0.32
C GLY A 96 -28.39 -4.50 -1.66
N VAL A 97 -27.84 -3.92 -2.72
CA VAL A 97 -28.16 -4.25 -4.11
C VAL A 97 -27.72 -5.66 -4.48
N LYS A 98 -28.51 -6.36 -5.30
CA LYS A 98 -28.11 -7.64 -5.89
C LYS A 98 -27.44 -7.40 -7.25
N LEU A 99 -26.63 -8.37 -7.68
CA LEU A 99 -25.91 -8.27 -8.95
C LEU A 99 -26.88 -8.22 -10.15
N GLU A 100 -28.04 -8.88 -10.03
CA GLU A 100 -29.08 -8.94 -11.06
C GLU A 100 -29.76 -7.58 -11.31
N ASP A 101 -29.76 -6.70 -10.31
CA ASP A 101 -30.42 -5.39 -10.40
C ASP A 101 -29.51 -4.31 -11.01
N LEU A 102 -28.21 -4.59 -11.17
CA LEU A 102 -27.24 -3.64 -11.72
C LEU A 102 -27.08 -3.84 -13.24
N ASP A 103 -26.97 -2.73 -13.96
CA ASP A 103 -26.67 -2.74 -15.38
C ASP A 103 -25.18 -3.08 -15.64
N PRO A 104 -24.87 -4.12 -16.46
CA PRO A 104 -23.51 -4.47 -16.85
C PRO A 104 -22.72 -3.37 -17.57
N SER A 105 -23.40 -2.35 -18.11
CA SER A 105 -22.73 -1.22 -18.76
C SER A 105 -22.08 -0.24 -17.77
N THR A 106 -22.47 -0.29 -16.50
CA THR A 106 -22.02 0.62 -15.44
C THR A 106 -20.82 0.06 -14.67
N ALA A 107 -19.91 0.92 -14.20
CA ALA A 107 -18.74 0.52 -13.41
C ALA A 107 -19.13 -0.20 -12.09
N GLU A 108 -20.19 0.26 -11.43
CA GLU A 108 -20.71 -0.29 -10.18
C GLU A 108 -20.98 -1.80 -10.27
N TYR A 109 -21.47 -2.28 -11.43
CA TYR A 109 -21.73 -3.70 -11.66
C TYR A 109 -20.44 -4.52 -11.53
N TRP A 110 -19.37 -4.05 -12.17
CA TRP A 110 -18.10 -4.74 -12.19
C TRP A 110 -17.37 -4.69 -10.86
N GLU A 111 -17.46 -3.56 -10.13
CA GLU A 111 -16.93 -3.44 -8.78
C GLU A 111 -17.63 -4.43 -7.82
N PHE A 112 -18.96 -4.52 -7.91
CA PHE A 112 -19.75 -5.43 -7.11
C PHE A 112 -19.45 -6.90 -7.45
N LEU A 113 -19.38 -7.24 -8.74
CA LEU A 113 -19.00 -8.57 -9.22
C LEU A 113 -17.60 -8.97 -8.74
N HIS A 114 -16.64 -8.05 -8.85
CA HIS A 114 -15.28 -8.27 -8.37
C HIS A 114 -15.23 -8.54 -6.87
N HIS A 115 -15.95 -7.73 -6.08
CA HIS A 115 -16.06 -7.93 -4.64
C HIS A 115 -16.67 -9.29 -4.29
N GLN A 116 -17.73 -9.72 -4.99
CA GLN A 116 -18.30 -11.05 -4.82
C GLN A 116 -17.31 -12.16 -5.17
N ALA A 117 -16.56 -12.03 -6.26
CA ALA A 117 -15.54 -12.99 -6.67
C ALA A 117 -14.43 -13.12 -5.61
N LEU A 118 -13.99 -12.00 -5.01
CA LEU A 118 -13.02 -12.02 -3.90
C LEU A 118 -13.58 -12.73 -2.67
N ILE A 119 -14.83 -12.47 -2.29
CA ILE A 119 -15.50 -13.16 -1.19
C ILE A 119 -15.57 -14.66 -1.47
N HIS A 120 -15.99 -15.04 -2.68
CA HIS A 120 -16.09 -16.44 -3.09
C HIS A 120 -14.71 -17.13 -3.03
N GLN A 121 -13.68 -16.50 -3.59
CA GLN A 121 -12.32 -17.03 -3.55
C GLN A 121 -11.80 -17.17 -2.11
N ASN A 122 -12.09 -16.22 -1.23
CA ASN A 122 -11.74 -16.32 0.18
C ASN A 122 -12.46 -17.47 0.89
N LYS A 123 -13.73 -17.73 0.55
CA LYS A 123 -14.49 -18.90 1.06
C LYS A 123 -13.90 -20.22 0.54
N LEU A 124 -13.47 -20.29 -0.72
CA LEU A 124 -12.80 -21.48 -1.24
C LEU A 124 -11.45 -21.70 -0.55
N ARG A 125 -10.66 -20.64 -0.40
CA ARG A 125 -9.35 -20.67 0.28
C ARG A 125 -9.45 -21.04 1.76
N SER A 126 -10.54 -20.67 2.44
CA SER A 126 -10.74 -21.05 3.83
C SER A 126 -11.06 -22.54 4.00
N LYS A 127 -11.69 -23.15 2.98
CA LYS A 127 -12.00 -24.59 2.92
C LYS A 127 -10.87 -25.45 2.35
N ALA A 128 -9.91 -24.84 1.65
CA ALA A 128 -8.78 -25.58 1.09
C ALA A 128 -8.01 -26.31 2.21
N PRO A 129 -7.59 -27.58 1.98
CA PRO A 129 -6.84 -28.34 2.98
C PRO A 129 -5.59 -27.56 3.35
N LYS A 130 -5.43 -27.27 4.64
CA LYS A 130 -4.23 -26.60 5.13
C LYS A 130 -3.14 -27.68 5.16
N PRO A 131 -2.00 -27.48 4.48
CA PRO A 131 -0.91 -28.42 4.61
C PRO A 131 -0.52 -28.49 6.09
N GLU A 132 -0.56 -29.69 6.67
CA GLU A 132 -0.03 -29.93 7.99
C GLU A 132 1.50 -29.76 7.90
N LEU A 133 1.99 -28.66 8.43
CA LEU A 133 3.41 -28.34 8.48
C LEU A 133 3.94 -28.69 9.86
N ARG A 134 5.14 -29.25 9.93
CA ARG A 134 5.80 -29.48 11.22
C ARG A 134 6.08 -28.13 11.89
N ILE A 135 6.23 -28.14 13.22
CA ILE A 135 6.50 -26.94 14.02
C ILE A 135 7.68 -26.16 13.39
N ASN A 136 7.53 -24.84 13.21
CA ASN A 136 8.48 -23.90 12.57
C ASN A 136 8.69 -23.99 11.05
N GLU A 137 8.05 -24.91 10.32
CA GLU A 137 8.20 -25.00 8.86
C GLU A 137 7.49 -23.87 8.10
N LYS A 138 6.39 -23.34 8.67
CA LYS A 138 5.63 -22.23 8.08
C LYS A 138 6.49 -20.97 7.90
N ASP A 139 7.33 -20.65 8.90
CA ASP A 139 8.23 -19.50 8.84
C ASP A 139 9.40 -19.73 7.89
N LYS A 140 9.93 -20.96 7.82
CA LYS A 140 10.94 -21.36 6.83
C LYS A 140 10.38 -21.21 5.41
N LEU A 141 9.16 -21.71 5.16
CA LEU A 141 8.50 -21.63 3.85
C LEU A 141 8.20 -20.19 3.45
N LYS A 142 7.82 -19.33 4.39
CA LYS A 142 7.63 -17.90 4.17
C LYS A 142 8.95 -17.21 3.76
N LYS A 143 10.05 -17.52 4.45
CA LYS A 143 11.39 -17.02 4.09
C LYS A 143 11.81 -17.51 2.70
N LEU A 144 11.62 -18.79 2.40
CA LEU A 144 11.92 -19.37 1.09
C LEU A 144 11.10 -18.72 -0.03
N ARG A 145 9.79 -18.50 0.16
CA ARG A 145 8.96 -17.77 -0.82
C ARG A 145 9.42 -16.34 -1.04
N ALA A 146 9.85 -15.64 0.00
CA ALA A 146 10.39 -14.29 -0.12
C ALA A 146 11.71 -14.25 -0.90
N ILE A 147 12.59 -15.24 -0.66
CA ILE A 147 13.84 -15.41 -1.40
C ILE A 147 13.54 -15.74 -2.87
N LEU A 148 12.65 -16.70 -3.12
CA LEU A 148 12.23 -17.10 -4.47
C LEU A 148 11.66 -15.91 -5.24
N PHE A 149 10.75 -15.14 -4.63
CA PHE A 149 10.19 -13.94 -5.24
C PHE A 149 11.27 -12.92 -5.59
N ARG A 150 12.24 -12.69 -4.70
CA ARG A 150 13.35 -11.76 -4.94
C ARG A 150 14.29 -12.24 -6.05
N ALA A 151 14.57 -13.55 -6.11
CA ALA A 151 15.35 -14.15 -7.18
C ALA A 151 14.63 -14.07 -8.52
N LEU A 152 13.35 -14.47 -8.57
CA LEU A 152 12.49 -14.40 -9.74
C LEU A 152 12.34 -12.96 -10.25
N ALA A 153 12.16 -12.00 -9.34
CA ALA A 153 12.17 -10.59 -9.67
C ALA A 153 13.54 -10.16 -10.21
N GLY A 154 14.66 -10.67 -9.71
CA GLY A 154 15.97 -10.44 -10.31
C GLY A 154 16.14 -11.03 -11.71
N TYR A 155 15.43 -12.12 -12.05
CA TYR A 155 15.46 -12.72 -13.40
C TYR A 155 14.52 -12.00 -14.39
N HIS A 156 13.31 -11.62 -13.97
CA HIS A 156 12.27 -11.05 -14.84
C HIS A 156 12.17 -9.51 -14.77
N TYR A 157 12.64 -8.91 -13.68
CA TYR A 157 12.63 -7.48 -13.38
C TYR A 157 14.04 -7.06 -12.89
N ASP A 158 15.06 -7.25 -13.74
CA ASP A 158 16.39 -6.73 -13.44
C ASP A 158 16.48 -5.24 -13.86
N PRO A 159 16.53 -4.26 -12.94
CA PRO A 159 16.77 -2.86 -13.28
C PRO A 159 18.23 -2.57 -13.70
N GLY A 160 19.04 -3.59 -14.05
CA GLY A 160 20.36 -3.44 -14.64
C GLY A 160 21.51 -3.82 -13.72
N VAL A 161 21.41 -4.91 -12.95
CA VAL A 161 22.56 -5.46 -12.24
C VAL A 161 23.46 -6.21 -13.24
N PRO A 162 24.75 -5.87 -13.35
CA PRO A 162 25.63 -6.50 -14.32
C PRO A 162 25.76 -8.01 -14.03
N VAL A 163 25.62 -8.82 -15.08
CA VAL A 163 25.80 -10.28 -15.06
C VAL A 163 27.13 -10.60 -14.38
N GLY A 164 27.09 -11.41 -13.31
CA GLY A 164 28.29 -11.82 -12.55
C GLY A 164 28.54 -11.07 -11.24
N LYS A 165 27.77 -10.03 -10.91
CA LYS A 165 27.90 -9.33 -9.60
C LYS A 165 27.69 -10.25 -8.40
N ALA A 166 26.75 -11.19 -8.49
CA ALA A 166 26.50 -12.18 -7.43
C ALA A 166 27.71 -13.11 -7.20
N LEU A 167 28.46 -13.46 -8.24
CA LEU A 167 29.70 -14.23 -8.14
C LEU A 167 30.82 -13.40 -7.50
N GLN A 168 30.91 -12.12 -7.86
CA GLN A 168 31.88 -11.18 -7.25
C GLN A 168 31.60 -10.95 -5.76
N ASP A 169 30.33 -10.79 -5.37
CA ASP A 169 29.94 -10.63 -3.97
C ASP A 169 30.20 -11.91 -3.16
N ARG A 170 30.04 -13.10 -3.76
CA ARG A 170 30.41 -14.38 -3.13
C ARG A 170 31.92 -14.51 -2.91
N LYS A 171 32.73 -14.19 -3.93
CA LYS A 171 34.20 -14.11 -3.82
C LYS A 171 34.63 -13.12 -2.74
N ARG A 172 34.01 -11.93 -2.72
CA ARG A 172 34.29 -10.87 -1.75
C ARG A 172 33.99 -11.30 -0.32
N ASN A 173 32.92 -12.05 -0.12
CA ASN A 173 32.53 -12.57 1.19
C ASN A 173 33.22 -13.90 1.56
N LYS A 174 34.18 -14.38 0.75
CA LYS A 174 34.93 -15.64 0.95
C LYS A 174 34.03 -16.86 1.20
N LEU A 175 32.93 -16.94 0.47
CA LEU A 175 32.02 -18.10 0.49
C LEU A 175 32.32 -19.00 -0.72
N GLU A 176 33.49 -19.64 -0.70
CA GLU A 176 33.88 -20.64 -1.70
C GLU A 176 33.36 -22.03 -1.29
N PHE A 177 33.11 -22.90 -2.28
CA PHE A 177 32.39 -24.17 -2.14
C PHE A 177 33.06 -25.15 -1.15
N LEU A 178 32.27 -25.67 -0.22
CA LEU A 178 32.42 -27.03 0.33
C LEU A 178 31.61 -27.98 -0.55
#